data_AF-A0A0Q4DWY0-F1
#
_entry.id   AF-A0A0Q4DWY0-F1
#
_cell.length_a   1.000
_cell.length_b   1.000
_cell.length_c   1.000
_cell.angle_alpha   90.00
_cell.angle_beta   90.00
_cell.angle_gamma   90.00
#
_symmetry.space_group_name_H-M   'P 1'
#
loop_
_entity.id
_entity.type
_entity.pdbx_description
1 polymer ?
#
loop_
_entity_poly.entity_id
_entity_poly.type
_entity_poly.pdbx_seq_one_letter_code
_entity_poly.pdbx_strand_id
1 'polypeptide(L)'
;MSTSLVAAPVDTTSAFSGAFIVTDGQALADAIRSGNWVEGGIAGFSAAMDTVAAVMDPIGTLIANGLGWLLDHIEPLKGWLNDLTGNAAEVQAFAATWNNVGARMNELGVTAQNRLADLDGLSGETITAYTAHVQGLSQHLTTSGQWAGAISTGLSMASSLVQMTHDLVRDAISQIVGMAISAAITAVATVGLATPVIAAQVGSRVSALVPRISKTITTVVNAFTKLRGLVEELSSMAGKALQFLTKWVGGGKGASTVEHVVETVADARPYLKPGSRPSFRKGVVEEVWERAKSFDGHVYDPNTGARIDWTPGQPRKGVWDMGHIPQEKYHDMWLDYVDGKLTPAEFRDWYNRPENYRPELPANNRGHKFE
;
A
#
# COMPACT_ATOMS: atom_id res chain seq x y z
N MET A 1 -17.16 -7.54 65.70
CA MET A 1 -15.97 -7.78 64.86
C MET A 1 -15.87 -9.28 64.63
N SER A 2 -16.41 -9.77 63.53
CA SER A 2 -16.28 -11.17 63.11
C SER A 2 -15.63 -11.15 61.74
N THR A 3 -14.30 -11.25 61.73
CA THR A 3 -13.49 -11.28 60.51
C THR A 3 -13.61 -12.68 59.90
N SER A 4 -14.26 -12.78 58.75
CA SER A 4 -14.37 -14.04 58.00
C SER A 4 -12.97 -14.54 57.62
N LEU A 5 -12.65 -15.80 57.97
CA LEU A 5 -11.40 -16.51 57.64
C LEU A 5 -11.46 -17.24 56.29
N VAL A 6 -12.54 -17.02 55.53
CA VAL A 6 -12.64 -17.46 54.14
C VAL A 6 -12.62 -16.22 53.28
N ALA A 7 -11.54 -16.02 52.53
CA ALA A 7 -11.54 -15.10 51.42
C ALA A 7 -12.59 -15.60 50.42
N ALA A 8 -13.67 -14.84 50.24
CA ALA A 8 -14.57 -15.09 49.13
C ALA A 8 -13.74 -15.09 47.84
N PRO A 9 -14.01 -15.99 46.87
CA PRO A 9 -13.39 -15.90 45.57
C PRO A 9 -13.64 -14.49 45.05
N VAL A 10 -12.58 -13.69 44.89
CA VAL A 10 -12.66 -12.51 44.05
C VAL A 10 -12.82 -13.08 42.65
N ASP A 11 -14.00 -12.92 42.07
CA ASP A 11 -14.22 -13.22 40.66
C ASP A 11 -13.27 -12.33 39.87
N THR A 12 -12.13 -12.90 39.49
CA THR A 12 -11.14 -12.30 38.59
C THR A 12 -11.55 -12.51 37.14
N THR A 13 -12.77 -12.96 36.89
CA THR A 13 -13.49 -12.67 35.65
C THR A 13 -13.83 -11.19 35.63
N SER A 14 -12.81 -10.34 35.50
CA SER A 14 -13.04 -8.95 35.16
C SER A 14 -13.88 -8.97 33.88
N ALA A 15 -15.02 -8.28 33.87
CA ALA A 15 -15.77 -7.99 32.65
C ALA A 15 -14.97 -7.13 31.64
N PHE A 16 -13.66 -6.95 31.88
CA PHE A 16 -12.70 -6.12 31.18
C PHE A 16 -11.32 -6.78 31.02
N SER A 17 -11.25 -8.04 30.58
CA SER A 17 -9.98 -8.60 30.06
C SER A 17 -9.47 -7.86 28.79
N GLY A 18 -10.19 -6.84 28.32
CA GLY A 18 -9.84 -5.96 27.19
C GLY A 18 -8.71 -4.95 27.46
N ALA A 19 -8.21 -4.83 28.70
CA ALA A 19 -7.04 -4.00 29.01
C ALA A 19 -5.81 -4.40 28.17
N PHE A 20 -5.66 -5.69 27.84
CA PHE A 20 -4.57 -6.19 27.00
C PHE A 20 -4.69 -5.70 25.55
N ILE A 21 -5.88 -5.75 24.94
CA ILE A 21 -6.13 -5.22 23.57
C ILE A 21 -5.94 -3.70 23.53
N VAL A 22 -6.30 -2.98 24.58
CA VAL A 22 -6.06 -1.53 24.65
C VAL A 22 -4.56 -1.24 24.75
N THR A 23 -3.85 -1.93 25.65
CA THR A 23 -2.42 -1.71 25.90
C THR A 23 -1.55 -2.09 24.69
N ASP A 24 -1.81 -3.25 24.07
CA ASP A 24 -1.10 -3.70 22.88
C ASP A 24 -1.33 -2.75 21.69
N GLY A 25 -2.55 -2.23 21.57
CA GLY A 25 -2.93 -1.35 20.47
C GLY A 25 -2.35 0.05 20.65
N GLN A 26 -2.20 0.50 21.89
CA GLN A 26 -1.47 1.71 22.22
C GLN A 26 0.01 1.58 21.89
N ALA A 27 0.65 0.46 22.25
CA ALA A 27 2.04 0.19 21.89
C ALA A 27 2.25 0.21 20.36
N LEU A 28 1.32 -0.37 19.60
CA LEU A 28 1.36 -0.35 18.15
C LEU A 28 1.11 1.04 17.56
N ALA A 29 0.13 1.78 18.10
CA ALA A 29 -0.12 3.16 17.73
C ALA A 29 1.11 4.05 17.98
N ASP A 30 1.80 3.85 19.10
CA ASP A 30 3.04 4.54 19.44
C ASP A 30 4.20 4.12 18.52
N ALA A 31 4.29 2.85 18.13
CA ALA A 31 5.25 2.38 17.15
C ALA A 31 5.07 3.08 15.79
N ILE A 32 3.82 3.27 15.33
CA ILE A 32 3.54 4.01 14.09
C ILE A 32 3.91 5.48 14.24
N ARG A 33 3.50 6.14 15.34
CA ARG A 33 3.80 7.56 15.59
C ARG A 33 5.28 7.83 15.77
N SER A 34 6.02 6.90 16.35
CA SER A 34 7.46 7.05 16.62
C SER A 34 8.29 7.17 15.35
N GLY A 35 7.74 6.82 14.19
CA GLY A 35 8.46 6.84 12.92
C GLY A 35 9.57 5.79 12.82
N ASN A 36 9.70 4.87 13.77
CA ASN A 36 10.74 3.82 13.79
C ASN A 36 10.68 2.86 12.60
N TRP A 37 9.55 2.84 11.89
CA TRP A 37 9.39 2.13 10.63
C TRP A 37 10.18 2.76 9.48
N VAL A 38 10.57 4.04 9.61
CA VAL A 38 11.57 4.69 8.75
C VAL A 38 12.97 4.42 9.31
N GLU A 39 13.94 4.12 8.43
CA GLU A 39 15.34 3.95 8.85
C GLU A 39 15.83 5.18 9.63
N GLY A 40 16.25 4.98 10.88
CA GLY A 40 16.72 6.06 11.77
C GLY A 40 15.64 6.79 12.58
N GLY A 41 14.36 6.39 12.51
CA GLY A 41 13.26 6.99 13.28
C GLY A 41 12.95 8.44 12.89
N ILE A 42 12.20 9.18 13.71
CA ILE A 42 11.88 10.62 13.46
C ILE A 42 13.15 11.48 13.32
N ALA A 43 14.18 11.21 14.11
CA ALA A 43 15.45 11.95 14.02
C ALA A 43 16.18 11.69 12.70
N GLY A 44 16.19 10.44 12.21
CA GLY A 44 16.72 10.10 10.88
C GLY A 44 15.87 10.65 9.74
N PHE A 45 14.54 10.63 9.91
CA PHE A 45 13.58 11.18 8.95
C PHE A 45 13.72 12.70 8.79
N SER A 46 13.83 13.45 9.89
CA SER A 46 14.07 14.91 9.85
C SER A 46 15.45 15.25 9.27
N ALA A 47 16.50 14.51 9.63
CA ALA A 47 17.82 14.68 9.05
C ALA A 47 17.85 14.42 7.53
N ALA A 48 17.02 13.48 7.03
CA ALA A 48 16.88 13.25 5.59
C ALA A 48 16.22 14.45 4.89
N MET A 49 15.25 15.12 5.52
CA MET A 49 14.62 16.33 4.98
C MET A 49 15.59 17.53 4.87
N ASP A 50 16.55 17.64 5.80
CA ASP A 50 17.50 18.77 5.83
C ASP A 50 18.67 18.65 4.83
N THR A 51 18.79 17.51 4.10
CA THR A 51 19.92 17.27 3.18
C THR A 51 19.79 17.88 1.78
N VAL A 52 18.81 18.76 1.54
CA VAL A 52 18.56 19.37 0.21
C VAL A 52 19.52 20.54 -0.13
N ALA A 53 20.40 20.97 0.78
CA ALA A 53 21.35 22.05 0.49
C ALA A 53 22.74 21.55 0.04
N ALA A 54 22.91 21.31 -1.26
CA ALA A 54 24.22 21.36 -1.92
C ALA A 54 24.08 21.72 -3.42
N VAL A 55 24.36 22.99 -3.71
CA VAL A 55 24.39 23.63 -5.04
C VAL A 55 25.60 23.15 -5.87
N MET A 56 25.41 22.88 -7.17
CA MET A 56 26.43 23.17 -8.20
C MET A 56 25.80 23.58 -9.55
N ASP A 57 26.37 24.65 -10.11
CA ASP A 57 25.96 25.46 -11.26
C ASP A 57 25.77 24.66 -12.58
N PRO A 58 24.82 25.07 -13.45
CA PRO A 58 24.45 24.35 -14.67
C PRO A 58 25.17 24.90 -15.91
N ILE A 59 25.03 24.17 -17.03
CA ILE A 59 25.14 24.59 -18.46
C ILE A 59 26.42 24.15 -19.22
N GLY A 60 26.29 23.27 -20.24
CA GLY A 60 27.08 23.31 -21.50
C GLY A 60 27.51 21.95 -22.15
N THR A 61 27.66 21.69 -23.47
CA THR A 61 26.56 21.25 -24.36
C THR A 61 26.84 20.12 -25.47
N LEU A 62 26.19 18.91 -25.53
CA LEU A 62 25.93 17.96 -26.70
C LEU A 62 24.64 18.01 -27.63
N ILE A 63 24.79 17.79 -28.95
CA ILE A 63 24.07 16.81 -29.83
C ILE A 63 24.61 16.94 -31.28
N ALA A 64 25.04 15.87 -31.98
CA ALA A 64 24.15 15.03 -32.80
C ALA A 64 24.52 13.53 -32.92
N ASN A 65 25.37 12.98 -32.04
CA ASN A 65 25.49 11.51 -31.86
C ASN A 65 25.09 11.02 -30.44
N GLY A 66 24.72 11.94 -29.53
CA GLY A 66 24.51 11.67 -28.10
C GLY A 66 23.05 11.51 -27.64
N LEU A 67 22.05 11.76 -28.49
CA LEU A 67 20.63 11.64 -28.11
C LEU A 67 20.23 10.21 -27.76
N GLY A 68 20.77 9.20 -28.46
CA GLY A 68 20.50 7.79 -28.17
C GLY A 68 20.98 7.39 -26.78
N TRP A 69 22.27 7.62 -26.48
CA TRP A 69 22.86 7.33 -25.16
C TRP A 69 22.17 8.11 -24.02
N LEU A 70 21.82 9.38 -24.25
CA LEU A 70 21.15 10.22 -23.27
C LEU A 70 19.71 9.74 -23.01
N LEU A 71 18.97 9.35 -24.06
CA LEU A 71 17.65 8.74 -23.91
C LEU A 71 17.75 7.41 -23.14
N ASP A 72 18.69 6.53 -23.49
CA ASP A 72 18.92 5.25 -22.80
C ASP A 72 19.26 5.44 -21.31
N HIS A 73 19.93 6.54 -20.94
CA HIS A 73 20.29 6.84 -19.53
C HIS A 73 19.25 7.67 -18.78
N ILE A 74 18.32 8.32 -19.48
CA ILE A 74 17.17 9.05 -18.90
C ILE A 74 15.94 8.13 -18.81
N GLU A 75 15.82 7.10 -19.66
CA GLU A 75 14.75 6.11 -19.66
C GLU A 75 14.49 5.53 -18.27
N PRO A 76 15.50 5.12 -17.48
CA PRO A 76 15.27 4.60 -16.13
C PRO A 76 14.67 5.66 -15.19
N LEU A 77 15.08 6.92 -15.33
CA LEU A 77 14.54 8.04 -14.54
C LEU A 77 13.09 8.37 -14.92
N LYS A 78 12.74 8.24 -16.20
CA LYS A 78 11.35 8.39 -16.67
C LYS A 78 10.48 7.22 -16.23
N GLY A 79 11.00 6.00 -16.27
CA GLY A 79 10.35 4.81 -15.71
C GLY A 79 10.06 5.00 -14.24
N TRP A 80 11.07 5.40 -13.46
CA TRP A 80 10.89 5.70 -12.03
C TRP A 80 9.97 6.89 -11.77
N LEU A 81 9.99 7.94 -12.59
CA LEU A 81 9.02 9.03 -12.48
C LEU A 81 7.61 8.48 -12.62
N ASN A 82 7.34 7.67 -13.63
CA ASN A 82 6.01 7.07 -13.83
C ASN A 82 5.65 6.12 -12.66
N ASP A 83 6.57 5.27 -12.22
CA ASP A 83 6.35 4.31 -11.13
C ASP A 83 6.22 4.98 -9.74
N LEU A 84 6.81 6.17 -9.55
CA LEU A 84 6.87 6.91 -8.28
C LEU A 84 5.99 8.17 -8.27
N THR A 85 5.15 8.39 -9.30
CA THR A 85 4.13 9.46 -9.34
C THR A 85 2.97 9.27 -8.34
N GLY A 86 3.21 8.54 -7.24
CA GLY A 86 2.30 8.48 -6.11
C GLY A 86 1.91 9.90 -5.68
N ASN A 87 0.62 10.17 -5.61
CA ASN A 87 0.12 11.50 -5.29
C ASN A 87 0.27 11.75 -3.79
N ALA A 88 1.34 12.42 -3.37
CA ALA A 88 1.56 12.77 -1.97
C ALA A 88 0.37 13.53 -1.35
N ALA A 89 -0.32 14.36 -2.14
CA ALA A 89 -1.51 15.08 -1.68
C ALA A 89 -2.70 14.15 -1.43
N GLU A 90 -2.84 13.07 -2.21
CA GLU A 90 -3.87 12.06 -2.00
C GLU A 90 -3.61 11.26 -0.71
N VAL A 91 -2.36 10.83 -0.47
CA VAL A 91 -1.96 10.19 0.79
C VAL A 91 -2.20 11.13 1.98
N GLN A 92 -1.93 12.43 1.82
CA GLN A 92 -2.22 13.43 2.85
C GLN A 92 -3.72 13.62 3.10
N ALA A 93 -4.56 13.51 2.06
CA ALA A 93 -6.01 13.56 2.21
C ALA A 93 -6.55 12.34 2.98
N PHE A 94 -5.99 11.15 2.75
CA PHE A 94 -6.28 9.97 3.57
C PHE A 94 -5.82 10.16 5.02
N ALA A 95 -4.64 10.75 5.24
CA ALA A 95 -4.19 11.10 6.59
C ALA A 95 -5.18 12.03 7.31
N ALA A 96 -5.66 13.08 6.62
CA ALA A 96 -6.66 13.99 7.17
C ALA A 96 -7.99 13.29 7.49
N THR A 97 -8.42 12.35 6.64
CA THR A 97 -9.61 11.54 6.88
C THR A 97 -9.49 10.74 8.18
N TRP A 98 -8.36 10.06 8.40
CA TRP A 98 -8.10 9.31 9.63
C TRP A 98 -8.00 10.21 10.87
N ASN A 99 -7.46 11.42 10.73
CA ASN A 99 -7.46 12.40 11.82
C ASN A 99 -8.89 12.80 12.21
N ASN A 100 -9.75 13.05 11.23
CA ASN A 100 -11.16 13.40 11.48
C ASN A 100 -11.93 12.25 12.14
N VAL A 101 -11.71 11.01 11.68
CA VAL A 101 -12.24 9.81 12.33
C VAL A 101 -11.78 9.74 13.79
N GLY A 102 -10.48 9.92 14.03
CA GLY A 102 -9.92 9.91 15.37
C GLY A 102 -10.53 10.95 16.31
N ALA A 103 -10.64 12.19 15.83
CA ALA A 103 -11.27 13.28 16.56
C ALA A 103 -12.73 12.95 16.92
N ARG A 104 -13.50 12.42 15.96
CA ARG A 104 -14.90 12.06 16.18
C ARG A 104 -15.05 10.92 17.19
N MET A 105 -14.19 9.91 17.15
CA MET A 105 -14.23 8.81 18.11
C MET A 105 -13.91 9.29 19.55
N ASN A 106 -12.90 10.16 19.70
CA ASN A 106 -12.60 10.77 21.00
C ASN A 106 -13.76 11.61 21.54
N GLU A 107 -14.39 12.42 20.69
CA GLU A 107 -15.57 13.22 21.06
C GLU A 107 -16.73 12.34 21.52
N LEU A 108 -17.00 11.24 20.82
CA LEU A 108 -18.02 10.27 21.20
C LEU A 108 -17.70 9.59 22.54
N GLY A 109 -16.43 9.26 22.79
CA GLY A 109 -15.98 8.72 24.08
C GLY A 109 -16.25 9.69 25.23
N VAL A 110 -15.83 10.94 25.09
CA VAL A 110 -16.10 12.01 26.07
C VAL A 110 -17.60 12.22 26.26
N THR A 111 -18.37 12.22 25.17
CA THR A 111 -19.83 12.37 25.24
C THR A 111 -20.47 11.24 26.03
N ALA A 112 -20.09 9.98 25.76
CA ALA A 112 -20.58 8.82 26.48
C ALA A 112 -20.26 8.92 27.98
N GLN A 113 -19.02 9.30 28.32
CA GLN A 113 -18.61 9.51 29.71
C GLN A 113 -19.43 10.60 30.41
N ASN A 114 -19.65 11.74 29.75
CA ASN A 114 -20.40 12.86 30.32
C ASN A 114 -21.87 12.51 30.59
N ARG A 115 -22.46 11.61 29.79
CA ARG A 115 -23.83 11.13 29.98
C ARG A 115 -24.04 10.31 31.25
N LEU A 116 -22.97 9.85 31.89
CA LEU A 116 -23.07 9.22 33.21
C LEU A 116 -23.54 10.19 34.30
N ALA A 117 -23.35 11.50 34.12
CA ALA A 117 -23.90 12.50 35.03
C ALA A 117 -25.44 12.51 35.03
N ASP A 118 -26.09 12.06 33.96
CA ASP A 118 -27.55 11.96 33.87
C ASP A 118 -28.11 10.89 34.84
N LEU A 119 -27.24 10.07 35.46
CA LEU A 119 -27.59 9.05 36.45
C LEU A 119 -27.36 9.49 37.89
N ASP A 120 -27.00 10.74 38.13
CA ASP A 120 -26.70 11.22 39.48
C ASP A 120 -27.91 11.03 40.42
N GLY A 121 -27.66 10.56 41.63
CA GLY A 121 -28.68 10.17 42.60
C GLY A 121 -29.39 8.83 42.34
N LEU A 122 -29.15 8.16 41.21
CA LEU A 122 -29.63 6.80 40.96
C LEU A 122 -28.63 5.77 41.51
N SER A 123 -29.15 4.70 42.11
CA SER A 123 -28.32 3.63 42.69
C SER A 123 -28.98 2.26 42.54
N GLY A 124 -28.18 1.21 42.72
CA GLY A 124 -28.58 -0.19 42.56
C GLY A 124 -27.74 -0.91 41.50
N GLU A 125 -27.87 -2.24 41.48
CA GLU A 125 -27.03 -3.13 40.67
C GLU A 125 -27.10 -2.82 39.16
N THR A 126 -28.29 -2.43 38.66
CA THR A 126 -28.49 -2.03 37.26
C THR A 126 -27.73 -0.74 36.90
N ILE A 127 -27.74 0.26 37.78
CA ILE A 127 -27.04 1.53 37.55
C ILE A 127 -25.52 1.31 37.57
N THR A 128 -25.04 0.48 38.50
CA THR A 128 -23.62 0.08 38.55
C THR A 128 -23.20 -0.64 37.27
N ALA A 129 -24.00 -1.61 36.80
CA ALA A 129 -23.71 -2.35 35.57
C ALA A 129 -23.73 -1.44 34.33
N TYR A 130 -24.71 -0.54 34.21
CA TYR A 130 -24.78 0.42 33.12
C TYR A 130 -23.62 1.43 33.16
N THR A 131 -23.23 1.89 34.34
CA THR A 131 -22.09 2.79 34.49
C THR A 131 -20.79 2.14 34.01
N ALA A 132 -20.54 0.90 34.43
CA ALA A 132 -19.39 0.12 33.95
C ALA A 132 -19.45 -0.11 32.41
N HIS A 133 -20.66 -0.32 31.87
CA HIS A 133 -20.87 -0.49 30.43
C HIS A 133 -20.47 0.75 29.63
N VAL A 134 -20.94 1.94 30.03
CA VAL A 134 -20.64 3.20 29.34
C VAL A 134 -19.17 3.60 29.50
N GLN A 135 -18.55 3.35 30.66
CA GLN A 135 -17.12 3.57 30.87
C GLN A 135 -16.27 2.71 29.91
N GLY A 136 -16.64 1.44 29.71
CA GLY A 136 -16.00 0.58 28.72
C GLY A 136 -16.14 1.08 27.30
N LEU A 137 -17.35 1.47 26.91
CA LEU A 137 -17.62 2.03 25.58
C LEU A 137 -16.79 3.29 25.34
N SER A 138 -16.74 4.21 26.32
CA SER A 138 -15.93 5.42 26.27
C SER A 138 -14.44 5.13 26.09
N GLN A 139 -13.90 4.15 26.84
CA GLN A 139 -12.51 3.75 26.72
C GLN A 139 -12.20 3.15 25.34
N HIS A 140 -13.09 2.33 24.79
CA HIS A 140 -12.92 1.77 23.45
C HIS A 140 -12.96 2.85 22.37
N LEU A 141 -13.92 3.78 22.43
CA LEU A 141 -14.01 4.91 21.50
C LEU A 141 -12.74 5.78 21.53
N THR A 142 -12.24 6.09 22.72
CA THR A 142 -11.00 6.87 22.88
C THR A 142 -9.78 6.12 22.34
N THR A 143 -9.69 4.81 22.60
CA THR A 143 -8.57 3.98 22.12
C THR A 143 -8.59 3.84 20.59
N SER A 144 -9.75 3.61 19.99
CA SER A 144 -9.89 3.61 18.53
C SER A 144 -9.59 4.97 17.91
N GLY A 145 -9.94 6.06 18.61
CA GLY A 145 -9.56 7.42 18.22
C GLY A 145 -8.04 7.61 18.20
N GLN A 146 -7.33 7.07 19.19
CA GLN A 146 -5.87 7.06 19.22
C GLN A 146 -5.28 6.26 18.03
N TRP A 147 -5.82 5.08 17.73
CA TRP A 147 -5.37 4.27 16.59
C TRP A 147 -5.54 4.98 15.25
N ALA A 148 -6.70 5.60 15.02
CA ALA A 148 -6.96 6.43 13.85
C ALA A 148 -5.96 7.60 13.74
N GLY A 149 -5.66 8.26 14.86
CA GLY A 149 -4.62 9.29 14.92
C GLY A 149 -3.22 8.77 14.56
N ALA A 150 -2.87 7.56 14.99
CA ALA A 150 -1.59 6.95 14.62
C ALA A 150 -1.50 6.63 13.13
N ILE A 151 -2.56 6.08 12.52
CA ILE A 151 -2.65 5.87 11.07
C ILE A 151 -2.49 7.21 10.33
N SER A 152 -3.15 8.26 10.79
CA SER A 152 -3.01 9.61 10.22
C SER A 152 -1.56 10.12 10.25
N THR A 153 -0.87 9.97 11.40
CA THR A 153 0.55 10.33 11.52
C THR A 153 1.42 9.51 10.57
N GLY A 154 1.22 8.19 10.52
CA GLY A 154 1.95 7.30 9.61
C GLY A 154 1.76 7.67 8.14
N LEU A 155 0.53 7.96 7.72
CA LEU A 155 0.21 8.40 6.36
C LEU A 155 0.80 9.79 6.04
N SER A 156 0.84 10.71 7.00
CA SER A 156 1.45 12.04 6.78
C SER A 156 2.97 11.93 6.57
N MET A 157 3.63 11.07 7.35
CA MET A 157 5.06 10.75 7.15
C MET A 157 5.29 10.04 5.82
N ALA A 158 4.41 9.11 5.44
CA ALA A 158 4.45 8.42 4.16
C ALA A 158 4.28 9.38 2.97
N SER A 159 3.34 10.33 3.07
CA SER A 159 3.16 11.42 2.08
C SER A 159 4.45 12.22 1.89
N SER A 160 5.12 12.56 3.00
CA SER A 160 6.39 13.29 2.97
C SER A 160 7.52 12.48 2.30
N LEU A 161 7.59 11.16 2.52
CA LEU A 161 8.56 10.28 1.83
C LEU A 161 8.30 10.20 0.32
N VAL A 162 7.03 10.13 -0.08
CA VAL A 162 6.62 10.15 -1.48
C VAL A 162 6.98 11.49 -2.13
N GLN A 163 6.68 12.61 -1.47
CA GLN A 163 7.03 13.95 -1.94
C GLN A 163 8.54 14.12 -2.11
N MET A 164 9.34 13.69 -1.12
CA MET A 164 10.80 13.72 -1.19
C MET A 164 11.33 12.92 -2.39
N THR A 165 10.77 11.73 -2.62
CA THR A 165 11.19 10.87 -3.73
C THR A 165 10.82 11.50 -5.08
N HIS A 166 9.60 12.03 -5.18
CA HIS A 166 9.14 12.75 -6.36
C HIS A 166 10.04 13.96 -6.67
N ASP A 167 10.34 14.79 -5.67
CA ASP A 167 11.16 16.00 -5.85
C ASP A 167 12.60 15.63 -6.25
N LEU A 168 13.19 14.60 -5.64
CA LEU A 168 14.53 14.12 -6.01
C LEU A 168 14.58 13.63 -7.47
N VAL A 169 13.59 12.85 -7.91
CA VAL A 169 13.53 12.35 -9.29
C VAL A 169 13.27 13.51 -10.26
N ARG A 170 12.33 14.41 -9.94
CA ARG A 170 12.03 15.62 -10.71
C ARG A 170 13.26 16.50 -10.87
N ASP A 171 14.02 16.71 -9.81
CA ASP A 171 15.24 17.52 -9.82
C ASP A 171 16.34 16.86 -10.64
N ALA A 172 16.52 15.54 -10.51
CA ALA A 172 17.46 14.79 -11.34
C ALA A 172 17.13 14.91 -12.84
N ILE A 173 15.84 14.75 -13.20
CA ILE A 173 15.37 14.92 -14.58
C ILE A 173 15.61 16.37 -15.03
N SER A 174 15.26 17.36 -14.20
CA SER A 174 15.43 18.78 -14.53
C SER A 174 16.90 19.13 -14.76
N GLN A 175 17.80 18.60 -13.93
CA GLN A 175 19.25 18.77 -14.09
C GLN A 175 19.75 18.16 -15.39
N ILE A 176 19.33 16.93 -15.71
CA ILE A 176 19.78 16.26 -16.94
C ILE A 176 19.21 16.93 -18.17
N VAL A 177 17.93 17.34 -18.16
CA VAL A 177 17.31 18.10 -19.25
C VAL A 177 17.97 19.47 -19.41
N GLY A 178 18.27 20.16 -18.32
CA GLY A 178 19.03 21.42 -18.34
C GLY A 178 20.43 21.23 -18.95
N MET A 179 21.10 20.13 -18.60
CA MET A 179 22.36 19.73 -19.21
C MET A 179 22.21 19.34 -20.67
N ALA A 180 21.06 18.83 -21.11
CA ALA A 180 20.73 18.40 -22.47
C ALA A 180 20.34 19.56 -23.41
N ILE A 181 19.66 20.58 -22.90
CA ILE A 181 19.39 21.82 -23.65
C ILE A 181 20.65 22.62 -23.75
N SER A 182 21.25 22.78 -22.56
CA SER A 182 22.63 23.14 -22.51
C SER A 182 23.51 21.96 -22.92
N ALA A 183 23.00 21.01 -23.74
CA ALA A 183 23.69 20.07 -24.63
C ALA A 183 23.72 20.51 -26.13
N ALA A 184 22.62 20.88 -26.73
CA ALA A 184 22.65 21.23 -28.15
C ALA A 184 23.59 22.42 -28.56
N ILE A 185 23.52 23.56 -27.87
CA ILE A 185 24.24 24.85 -28.14
C ILE A 185 25.80 24.78 -28.28
N THR A 186 26.63 24.39 -27.30
CA THR A 186 28.11 24.22 -27.40
C THR A 186 28.53 23.23 -28.48
N ALA A 187 27.83 22.11 -28.67
CA ALA A 187 28.16 21.18 -29.76
C ALA A 187 27.99 21.87 -31.11
N VAL A 188 26.91 22.64 -31.30
CA VAL A 188 26.71 23.48 -32.49
C VAL A 188 27.81 24.54 -32.60
N ALA A 189 28.12 25.26 -31.52
CA ALA A 189 29.11 26.33 -31.52
C ALA A 189 30.55 25.84 -31.78
N THR A 190 30.87 24.60 -31.38
CA THR A 190 32.19 23.98 -31.57
C THR A 190 32.26 23.05 -32.77
N VAL A 191 31.22 23.03 -33.60
CA VAL A 191 31.11 22.14 -34.78
C VAL A 191 31.34 20.66 -34.40
N GLY A 192 30.88 20.27 -33.21
CA GLY A 192 30.95 18.90 -32.71
C GLY A 192 32.27 18.51 -32.02
N LEU A 193 33.26 19.40 -31.93
CA LEU A 193 34.56 19.06 -31.31
C LEU A 193 34.49 18.83 -29.79
N ALA A 194 33.59 19.52 -29.08
CA ALA A 194 33.45 19.35 -27.63
C ALA A 194 32.66 18.08 -27.23
N THR A 195 32.06 17.38 -28.21
CA THR A 195 31.15 16.23 -28.00
C THR A 195 31.69 15.18 -27.01
N PRO A 196 32.95 14.71 -27.09
CA PRO A 196 33.44 13.68 -26.17
C PRO A 196 33.51 14.16 -24.70
N VAL A 197 33.90 15.42 -24.49
CA VAL A 197 34.05 16.00 -23.14
C VAL A 197 32.69 16.12 -22.46
N ILE A 198 31.69 16.56 -23.20
CA ILE A 198 30.35 16.74 -22.66
C ILE A 198 29.68 15.38 -22.37
N ALA A 199 29.96 14.35 -23.18
CA ALA A 199 29.45 12.99 -22.90
C ALA A 199 30.00 12.46 -21.57
N ALA A 200 31.29 12.67 -21.30
CA ALA A 200 31.90 12.31 -20.03
C ALA A 200 31.31 13.10 -18.84
N GLN A 201 31.03 14.40 -19.03
CA GLN A 201 30.43 15.25 -17.99
C GLN A 201 28.99 14.84 -17.66
N VAL A 202 28.16 14.57 -18.67
CA VAL A 202 26.79 14.07 -18.43
C VAL A 202 26.84 12.68 -17.80
N GLY A 203 27.69 11.78 -18.30
CA GLY A 203 27.88 10.43 -17.75
C GLY A 203 28.25 10.46 -16.27
N SER A 204 29.26 11.24 -15.88
CA SER A 204 29.67 11.37 -14.48
C SER A 204 28.55 11.89 -13.56
N ARG A 205 27.74 12.86 -14.03
CA ARG A 205 26.64 13.42 -13.25
C ARG A 205 25.47 12.44 -13.11
N VAL A 206 25.12 11.72 -14.18
CA VAL A 206 24.13 10.63 -14.13
C VAL A 206 24.60 9.53 -13.16
N SER A 207 25.86 9.10 -13.27
CA SER A 207 26.45 8.10 -12.35
C SER A 207 26.46 8.55 -10.89
N ALA A 208 26.47 9.84 -10.60
CA ALA A 208 26.35 10.39 -9.24
C ALA A 208 24.90 10.45 -8.73
N LEU A 209 23.92 10.64 -9.62
CA LEU A 209 22.50 10.72 -9.28
C LEU A 209 21.88 9.34 -9.04
N VAL A 210 22.24 8.34 -9.85
CA VAL A 210 21.67 6.98 -9.78
C VAL A 210 21.75 6.38 -8.38
N PRO A 211 22.92 6.31 -7.70
CA PRO A 211 23.00 5.72 -6.37
C PRO A 211 22.15 6.46 -5.32
N ARG A 212 22.00 7.78 -5.45
CA ARG A 212 21.18 8.58 -4.52
C ARG A 212 19.70 8.24 -4.68
N ILE A 213 19.21 8.23 -5.91
CA ILE A 213 17.81 7.91 -6.22
C ILE A 213 17.50 6.47 -5.82
N SER A 214 18.35 5.50 -6.19
CA SER A 214 18.15 4.09 -5.82
C SER A 214 18.12 3.87 -4.31
N LYS A 215 19.00 4.55 -3.56
CA LYS A 215 19.00 4.50 -2.10
C LYS A 215 17.69 5.06 -1.53
N THR A 216 17.26 6.23 -1.98
CA THR A 216 16.00 6.86 -1.53
C THR A 216 14.80 5.97 -1.81
N ILE A 217 14.68 5.41 -3.02
CA ILE A 217 13.60 4.48 -3.39
C ILE A 217 13.60 3.27 -2.46
N THR A 218 14.76 2.68 -2.20
CA THR A 218 14.87 1.50 -1.32
C THR A 218 14.46 1.84 0.12
N THR A 219 14.89 2.99 0.64
CA THR A 219 14.47 3.47 1.97
C THR A 219 12.95 3.66 2.01
N VAL A 220 12.35 4.26 0.98
CA VAL A 220 10.90 4.45 0.89
C VAL A 220 10.18 3.09 0.85
N VAL A 221 10.56 2.17 -0.04
CA VAL A 221 9.97 0.83 -0.15
C VAL A 221 10.06 0.07 1.17
N ASN A 222 11.21 0.09 1.83
CA ASN A 222 11.41 -0.54 3.13
C ASN A 222 10.52 0.06 4.21
N ALA A 223 10.39 1.39 4.23
CA ALA A 223 9.54 2.11 5.16
C ALA A 223 8.06 1.76 4.94
N PHE A 224 7.57 1.77 3.70
CA PHE A 224 6.20 1.36 3.37
C PHE A 224 5.92 -0.11 3.71
N THR A 225 6.89 -1.00 3.49
CA THR A 225 6.76 -2.42 3.86
C THR A 225 6.59 -2.59 5.37
N LYS A 226 7.40 -1.89 6.17
CA LYS A 226 7.29 -1.92 7.64
C LYS A 226 5.98 -1.28 8.12
N LEU A 227 5.62 -0.13 7.56
CA LEU A 227 4.36 0.57 7.90
C LEU A 227 3.15 -0.32 7.60
N ARG A 228 3.15 -1.01 6.45
CA ARG A 228 2.11 -1.97 6.10
C ARG A 228 1.98 -3.07 7.16
N GLY A 229 3.08 -3.64 7.62
CA GLY A 229 3.06 -4.65 8.69
C GLY A 229 2.40 -4.12 9.97
N LEU A 230 2.77 -2.90 10.39
CA LEU A 230 2.16 -2.27 11.58
C LEU A 230 0.66 -2.00 11.39
N VAL A 231 0.23 -1.58 10.19
CA VAL A 231 -1.19 -1.35 9.89
C VAL A 231 -1.97 -2.66 9.83
N GLU A 232 -1.39 -3.74 9.29
CA GLU A 232 -2.01 -5.07 9.28
C GLU A 232 -2.21 -5.61 10.71
N GLU A 233 -1.22 -5.44 11.59
CA GLU A 233 -1.34 -5.77 13.01
C GLU A 233 -2.45 -4.93 13.67
N LEU A 234 -2.52 -3.63 13.37
CA LEU A 234 -3.51 -2.72 13.96
C LEU A 234 -4.93 -3.05 13.49
N SER A 235 -5.07 -3.41 12.22
CA SER A 235 -6.32 -3.90 11.64
C SER A 235 -6.78 -5.21 12.30
N SER A 236 -5.85 -6.14 12.55
CA SER A 236 -6.15 -7.37 13.30
C SER A 236 -6.66 -7.06 14.71
N MET A 237 -6.04 -6.10 15.39
CA MET A 237 -6.44 -5.64 16.71
C MET A 237 -7.81 -4.98 16.73
N ALA A 238 -8.10 -4.13 15.74
CA ALA A 238 -9.42 -3.55 15.54
C ALA A 238 -10.48 -4.63 15.30
N GLY A 239 -10.17 -5.65 14.50
CA GLY A 239 -11.04 -6.81 14.29
C GLY A 239 -11.32 -7.58 15.58
N LYS A 240 -10.31 -7.78 16.45
CA LYS A 240 -10.49 -8.43 17.77
C LYS A 240 -11.34 -7.57 18.71
N ALA A 241 -11.10 -6.27 18.76
CA ALA A 241 -11.88 -5.32 19.55
C ALA A 241 -13.35 -5.31 19.11
N LEU A 242 -13.58 -5.35 17.80
CA LEU A 242 -14.91 -5.39 17.21
C LEU A 242 -15.62 -6.72 17.49
N GLN A 243 -14.95 -7.86 17.36
CA GLN A 243 -15.51 -9.15 17.75
C GLN A 243 -15.86 -9.22 19.24
N PHE A 244 -15.02 -8.62 20.10
CA PHE A 244 -15.32 -8.50 21.51
C PHE A 244 -16.58 -7.66 21.74
N LEU A 245 -16.67 -6.48 21.12
CA LEU A 245 -17.87 -5.63 21.13
C LEU A 245 -19.12 -6.40 20.66
N THR A 246 -19.06 -7.12 19.55
CA THR A 246 -20.20 -7.89 19.02
C THR A 246 -20.62 -9.00 19.98
N LYS A 247 -19.68 -9.74 20.56
CA LYS A 247 -19.97 -10.79 21.56
C LYS A 247 -20.55 -10.21 22.85
N TRP A 248 -20.07 -9.04 23.25
CA TRP A 248 -20.49 -8.34 24.45
C TRP A 248 -21.88 -7.69 24.30
N VAL A 249 -22.22 -7.18 23.11
CA VAL A 249 -23.55 -6.63 22.81
C VAL A 249 -24.64 -7.72 22.73
N GLY A 250 -24.28 -8.98 22.46
CA GLY A 250 -25.14 -10.16 22.67
C GLY A 250 -26.53 -10.13 22.00
N GLY A 251 -26.63 -10.65 20.78
CA GLY A 251 -27.86 -11.25 20.19
C GLY A 251 -29.08 -10.37 19.91
N GLY A 252 -29.13 -9.11 20.37
CA GLY A 252 -30.21 -8.17 20.08
C GLY A 252 -30.00 -7.35 18.80
N LYS A 253 -30.94 -6.44 18.47
CA LYS A 253 -30.87 -5.54 17.30
C LYS A 253 -29.57 -4.73 17.19
N GLY A 254 -28.85 -4.53 18.30
CA GLY A 254 -27.52 -3.90 18.31
C GLY A 254 -26.44 -4.74 17.64
N ALA A 255 -26.49 -6.07 17.76
CA ALA A 255 -25.52 -6.98 17.14
C ALA A 255 -25.64 -6.96 15.60
N SER A 256 -26.85 -6.95 15.04
CA SER A 256 -27.04 -6.84 13.59
C SER A 256 -26.63 -5.49 13.03
N THR A 257 -26.76 -4.42 13.83
CA THR A 257 -26.31 -3.07 13.43
C THR A 257 -24.79 -2.99 13.42
N VAL A 258 -24.13 -3.56 14.44
CA VAL A 258 -22.66 -3.66 14.47
C VAL A 258 -22.17 -4.52 13.32
N GLU A 259 -22.77 -5.69 13.08
CA GLU A 259 -22.42 -6.60 11.98
C GLU A 259 -22.55 -5.92 10.61
N HIS A 260 -23.64 -5.19 10.37
CA HIS A 260 -23.84 -4.42 9.14
C HIS A 260 -22.83 -3.27 8.99
N VAL A 261 -22.43 -2.62 10.10
CA VAL A 261 -21.37 -1.60 10.09
C VAL A 261 -20.01 -2.25 9.80
N VAL A 262 -19.70 -3.41 10.40
CA VAL A 262 -18.48 -4.18 10.12
C VAL A 262 -18.40 -4.53 8.65
N GLU A 263 -19.49 -5.02 8.07
CA GLU A 263 -19.57 -5.42 6.65
C GLU A 263 -19.48 -4.22 5.69
N THR A 264 -19.92 -3.03 6.12
CA THR A 264 -19.74 -1.80 5.33
C THR A 264 -18.35 -1.17 5.46
N VAL A 265 -17.63 -1.42 6.57
CA VAL A 265 -16.30 -0.82 6.84
C VAL A 265 -15.16 -1.77 6.44
N ALA A 266 -15.33 -3.07 6.63
CA ALA A 266 -14.47 -4.09 6.05
C ALA A 266 -15.00 -4.35 4.64
N ASP A 267 -14.30 -3.83 3.64
CA ASP A 267 -14.65 -4.05 2.24
C ASP A 267 -14.87 -5.56 1.98
N ALA A 268 -16.13 -5.94 1.79
CA ALA A 268 -16.55 -7.32 1.65
C ALA A 268 -16.48 -7.81 0.19
N ARG A 269 -15.95 -6.97 -0.72
CA ARG A 269 -15.77 -7.35 -2.11
C ARG A 269 -14.90 -8.62 -2.22
N PRO A 270 -15.22 -9.57 -3.11
CA PRO A 270 -14.41 -10.78 -3.29
C PRO A 270 -13.02 -10.41 -3.85
N TYR A 271 -12.04 -11.33 -3.85
CA TYR A 271 -10.74 -11.11 -4.55
C TYR A 271 -9.83 -9.98 -4.02
N LEU A 272 -10.15 -9.36 -2.88
CA LEU A 272 -9.30 -8.32 -2.27
C LEU A 272 -7.96 -8.84 -1.72
N LYS A 273 -7.80 -10.15 -1.57
CA LYS A 273 -6.50 -10.75 -1.23
C LYS A 273 -5.69 -10.93 -2.51
N PRO A 274 -4.39 -10.59 -2.55
CA PRO A 274 -3.56 -10.66 -3.78
C PRO A 274 -3.56 -12.02 -4.49
N GLY A 275 -3.76 -13.13 -3.75
CA GLY A 275 -3.82 -14.48 -4.30
C GLY A 275 -5.25 -15.00 -4.59
N SER A 276 -6.30 -14.24 -4.26
CA SER A 276 -7.68 -14.64 -4.47
C SER A 276 -8.14 -14.19 -5.85
N ARG A 277 -8.13 -15.10 -6.82
CA ARG A 277 -8.48 -14.80 -8.23
C ARG A 277 -9.87 -15.35 -8.58
N PRO A 278 -10.58 -14.71 -9.53
CA PRO A 278 -11.78 -15.31 -10.11
C PRO A 278 -11.48 -16.66 -10.76
N SER A 279 -12.50 -17.52 -10.86
CA SER A 279 -12.40 -18.73 -11.68
C SER A 279 -12.61 -18.39 -13.16
N PHE A 280 -11.96 -19.17 -14.03
CA PHE A 280 -12.23 -19.11 -15.46
C PHE A 280 -13.62 -19.68 -15.78
N ARG A 281 -14.35 -18.98 -16.64
CA ARG A 281 -15.60 -19.45 -17.25
C ARG A 281 -15.29 -20.59 -18.21
N LYS A 282 -16.30 -21.43 -18.41
CA LYS A 282 -16.23 -22.54 -19.36
C LYS A 282 -15.89 -22.01 -20.76
N GLY A 283 -14.88 -22.58 -21.41
CA GLY A 283 -14.48 -22.24 -22.78
C GLY A 283 -13.36 -21.20 -22.90
N VAL A 284 -13.10 -20.39 -21.86
CA VAL A 284 -12.08 -19.32 -21.92
C VAL A 284 -10.69 -19.90 -22.16
N VAL A 285 -10.34 -20.99 -21.47
CA VAL A 285 -9.03 -21.63 -21.59
C VAL A 285 -8.83 -22.20 -23.00
N GLU A 286 -9.86 -22.86 -23.53
CA GLU A 286 -9.85 -23.43 -24.87
C GLU A 286 -9.76 -22.34 -25.94
N GLU A 287 -10.47 -21.23 -25.75
CA GLU A 287 -10.42 -20.10 -26.69
C GLU A 287 -9.04 -19.45 -26.74
N VAL A 288 -8.40 -19.25 -25.58
CA VAL A 288 -7.01 -18.75 -25.53
C VAL A 288 -6.06 -19.69 -26.27
N TRP A 289 -6.24 -21.00 -26.10
CA TRP A 289 -5.44 -22.00 -26.80
C TRP A 289 -5.62 -21.94 -28.31
N GLU A 290 -6.87 -21.90 -28.79
CA GLU A 290 -7.18 -21.86 -30.22
C GLU A 290 -6.66 -20.57 -30.88
N ARG A 291 -6.77 -19.43 -30.19
CA ARG A 291 -6.26 -18.14 -30.67
C ARG A 291 -4.73 -18.09 -30.76
N ALA A 292 -4.05 -18.88 -29.95
CA ALA A 292 -2.58 -18.92 -29.91
C ALA A 292 -1.97 -19.87 -30.96
N LYS A 293 -2.79 -20.59 -31.73
CA LYS A 293 -2.29 -21.46 -32.79
C LYS A 293 -1.65 -20.62 -33.90
N SER A 294 -0.41 -20.96 -34.21
CA SER A 294 0.30 -20.45 -35.37
C SER A 294 -0.28 -21.05 -36.67
N PHE A 295 0.21 -20.60 -37.82
CA PHE A 295 -0.23 -21.05 -39.14
C PHE A 295 -0.01 -22.56 -39.37
N ASP A 296 0.96 -23.15 -38.67
CA ASP A 296 1.23 -24.60 -38.67
C ASP A 296 0.29 -25.40 -37.75
N GLY A 297 -0.64 -24.73 -37.05
CA GLY A 297 -1.59 -25.34 -36.13
C GLY A 297 -1.03 -25.68 -34.75
N HIS A 298 0.22 -25.29 -34.46
CA HIS A 298 0.86 -25.50 -33.16
C HIS A 298 0.86 -24.24 -32.30
N VAL A 299 0.95 -24.42 -30.98
CA VAL A 299 1.03 -23.33 -30.00
C VAL A 299 2.46 -23.26 -29.48
N TYR A 300 2.98 -22.04 -29.34
CA TYR A 300 4.34 -21.78 -28.89
C TYR A 300 4.33 -20.82 -27.70
N ASP A 301 5.24 -21.04 -26.76
CA ASP A 301 5.53 -20.08 -25.71
C ASP A 301 6.13 -18.80 -26.35
N PRO A 302 5.51 -17.63 -26.16
CA PRO A 302 5.91 -16.39 -26.84
C PRO A 302 7.26 -15.84 -26.37
N ASN A 303 7.74 -16.24 -25.18
CA ASN A 303 8.99 -15.76 -24.61
C ASN A 303 10.19 -16.62 -25.05
N THR A 304 9.96 -17.90 -25.35
CA THR A 304 11.03 -18.87 -25.66
C THR A 304 10.95 -19.49 -27.05
N GLY A 305 9.81 -19.38 -27.72
CA GLY A 305 9.52 -20.08 -28.98
C GLY A 305 9.39 -21.59 -28.84
N ALA A 306 9.34 -22.11 -27.60
CA ALA A 306 9.18 -23.54 -27.34
C ALA A 306 7.75 -23.98 -27.68
N ARG A 307 7.62 -25.10 -28.41
CA ARG A 307 6.31 -25.69 -28.70
C ARG A 307 5.66 -26.19 -27.41
N ILE A 308 4.37 -25.90 -27.26
CA ILE A 308 3.52 -26.39 -26.19
C ILE A 308 2.57 -27.44 -26.77
N ASP A 309 2.63 -28.66 -26.24
CA ASP A 309 1.74 -29.74 -26.65
C ASP A 309 0.62 -29.93 -25.63
N TRP A 310 -0.59 -29.52 -26.00
CA TRP A 310 -1.80 -29.71 -25.22
C TRP A 310 -3.01 -29.90 -26.13
N THR A 311 -3.95 -30.73 -25.71
CA THR A 311 -5.22 -30.94 -26.42
C THR A 311 -6.38 -30.41 -25.57
N PRO A 312 -7.29 -29.60 -26.14
CA PRO A 312 -8.49 -29.14 -25.44
C PRO A 312 -9.25 -30.27 -24.73
N GLY A 313 -9.60 -30.04 -23.46
CA GLY A 313 -10.23 -31.03 -22.58
C GLY A 313 -9.26 -31.87 -21.75
N GLN A 314 -7.94 -31.84 -22.02
CA GLN A 314 -6.94 -32.45 -21.15
C GLN A 314 -6.57 -31.54 -19.96
N PRO A 315 -6.13 -32.10 -18.81
CA PRO A 315 -5.64 -31.31 -17.71
C PRO A 315 -4.48 -30.39 -18.13
N ARG A 316 -4.63 -29.08 -17.88
CA ARG A 316 -3.60 -28.07 -18.20
C ARG A 316 -2.43 -28.06 -17.20
N LYS A 317 -2.68 -28.49 -15.95
CA LYS A 317 -1.74 -28.33 -14.83
C LYS A 317 -0.38 -28.94 -15.15
N GLY A 318 0.66 -28.09 -15.17
CA GLY A 318 2.04 -28.50 -15.43
C GLY A 318 2.41 -28.53 -16.93
N VAL A 319 1.47 -28.27 -17.83
CA VAL A 319 1.70 -28.21 -19.28
C VAL A 319 1.93 -26.77 -19.72
N TRP A 320 0.99 -25.88 -19.40
CA TRP A 320 1.09 -24.44 -19.69
C TRP A 320 0.28 -23.62 -18.69
N ASP A 321 0.61 -22.34 -18.54
CA ASP A 321 -0.08 -21.37 -17.72
C ASP A 321 -0.68 -20.24 -18.55
N MET A 322 -1.77 -19.65 -18.03
CA MET A 322 -2.39 -18.49 -18.63
C MET A 322 -1.59 -17.24 -18.22
N GLY A 323 -0.58 -16.91 -19.01
CA GLY A 323 0.18 -15.68 -18.87
C GLY A 323 -0.67 -14.50 -19.34
N HIS A 324 -0.66 -13.39 -18.61
CA HIS A 324 -1.32 -12.17 -19.08
C HIS A 324 -0.46 -11.50 -20.15
N ILE A 325 -1.09 -10.86 -21.14
CA ILE A 325 -0.35 -10.06 -22.11
C ILE A 325 0.25 -8.81 -21.43
N PRO A 326 1.34 -8.22 -21.94
CA PRO A 326 2.03 -7.10 -21.28
C PRO A 326 1.16 -5.87 -20.98
N GLN A 327 0.13 -5.62 -21.79
CA GLN A 327 -0.80 -4.49 -21.65
C GLN A 327 -1.90 -4.74 -20.60
N GLU A 328 -2.11 -6.00 -20.20
CA GLU A 328 -3.23 -6.44 -19.36
C GLU A 328 -2.70 -7.20 -18.14
N LYS A 329 -1.67 -6.65 -17.48
CA LYS A 329 -1.05 -7.30 -16.32
C LYS A 329 -2.08 -7.50 -15.20
N TYR A 330 -2.07 -8.69 -14.61
CA TYR A 330 -2.97 -9.02 -13.50
C TYR A 330 -2.84 -8.06 -12.32
N HIS A 331 -1.60 -7.69 -11.97
CA HIS A 331 -1.33 -6.85 -10.82
C HIS A 331 -2.00 -5.47 -10.97
N ASP A 332 -1.82 -4.84 -12.12
CA ASP A 332 -2.32 -3.51 -12.41
C ASP A 332 -3.85 -3.48 -12.38
N MET A 333 -4.48 -4.47 -13.02
CA MET A 333 -5.94 -4.57 -13.01
C MET A 333 -6.51 -4.94 -11.63
N TRP A 334 -5.79 -5.75 -10.86
CA TRP A 334 -6.16 -6.06 -9.48
C TRP A 334 -6.06 -4.83 -8.59
N LEU A 335 -5.08 -3.94 -8.79
CA LEU A 335 -5.00 -2.66 -8.11
C LEU A 335 -6.19 -1.77 -8.46
N ASP A 336 -6.53 -1.62 -9.75
CA ASP A 336 -7.73 -0.85 -10.15
C ASP A 336 -9.01 -1.38 -9.52
N TYR A 337 -9.12 -2.70 -9.36
CA TYR A 337 -10.22 -3.32 -8.63
C TYR A 337 -10.20 -2.99 -7.12
N VAL A 338 -9.07 -3.19 -6.44
CA VAL A 338 -8.91 -2.89 -5.01
C VAL A 338 -9.19 -1.42 -4.73
N ASP A 339 -8.74 -0.52 -5.60
CA ASP A 339 -8.97 0.93 -5.53
C ASP A 339 -10.42 1.35 -5.84
N GLY A 340 -11.28 0.40 -6.21
CA GLY A 340 -12.71 0.69 -6.44
C GLY A 340 -13.04 1.27 -7.81
N LYS A 341 -12.06 1.33 -8.73
CA LYS A 341 -12.30 1.74 -10.12
C LYS A 341 -13.05 0.67 -10.92
N LEU A 342 -12.99 -0.59 -10.47
CA LEU A 342 -13.76 -1.69 -11.02
C LEU A 342 -14.70 -2.29 -9.97
N THR A 343 -15.90 -2.61 -10.42
CA THR A 343 -16.81 -3.47 -9.68
C THR A 343 -16.32 -4.92 -9.71
N PRO A 344 -16.76 -5.78 -8.76
CA PRO A 344 -16.44 -7.20 -8.78
C PRO A 344 -16.90 -7.92 -10.07
N ALA A 345 -17.97 -7.43 -10.69
CA ALA A 345 -18.47 -7.95 -11.96
C ALA A 345 -17.51 -7.61 -13.10
N GLU A 346 -17.10 -6.34 -13.21
CA GLU A 346 -16.16 -5.88 -14.25
C GLU A 346 -14.79 -6.55 -14.11
N PHE A 347 -14.25 -6.66 -12.89
CA PHE A 347 -12.98 -7.36 -12.65
C PHE A 347 -13.07 -8.83 -13.06
N ARG A 348 -14.17 -9.51 -12.74
CA ARG A 348 -14.41 -10.90 -13.15
C ARG A 348 -14.62 -11.03 -14.66
N ASP A 349 -15.29 -10.07 -15.29
CA ASP A 349 -15.50 -10.07 -16.74
C ASP A 349 -14.18 -9.86 -17.47
N TRP A 350 -13.37 -8.89 -17.04
CA TRP A 350 -12.00 -8.69 -17.53
C TRP A 350 -11.15 -9.95 -17.36
N TYR A 351 -11.15 -10.57 -16.18
CA TYR A 351 -10.38 -11.79 -15.91
C TYR A 351 -10.78 -12.96 -16.84
N ASN A 352 -11.98 -12.91 -17.42
CA ASN A 352 -12.51 -13.95 -18.29
C ASN A 352 -12.45 -13.60 -19.78
N ARG A 353 -11.77 -12.52 -20.18
CA ARG A 353 -11.53 -12.18 -21.59
C ARG A 353 -10.34 -12.98 -22.13
N PRO A 354 -10.55 -13.86 -23.13
CA PRO A 354 -9.47 -14.63 -23.74
C PRO A 354 -8.34 -13.76 -24.32
N GLU A 355 -8.68 -12.56 -24.81
CA GLU A 355 -7.73 -11.61 -25.40
C GLU A 355 -6.61 -11.20 -24.45
N ASN A 356 -6.87 -11.25 -23.15
CA ASN A 356 -5.94 -10.76 -22.12
C ASN A 356 -4.82 -11.77 -21.83
N TYR A 357 -4.86 -12.94 -22.46
CA TYR A 357 -3.97 -14.06 -22.13
C TYR A 357 -3.21 -14.59 -23.33
N ARG A 358 -2.08 -15.22 -23.02
CA ARG A 358 -1.28 -16.03 -23.95
C ARG A 358 -0.76 -17.29 -23.26
N PRO A 359 -0.64 -18.42 -23.96
CA PRO A 359 -0.05 -19.63 -23.39
C PRO A 359 1.43 -19.47 -23.08
N GLU A 360 1.83 -19.74 -21.84
CA GLU A 360 3.23 -19.70 -21.41
C GLU A 360 3.63 -20.98 -20.68
N LEU A 361 4.89 -21.38 -20.78
CA LEU A 361 5.39 -22.52 -20.00
C LEU A 361 5.43 -22.17 -18.51
N PRO A 362 5.07 -23.09 -17.61
CA PRO A 362 4.98 -22.80 -16.18
C PRO A 362 6.29 -22.29 -15.57
N ALA A 363 7.43 -22.76 -16.07
CA ALA A 363 8.76 -22.33 -15.60
C ALA A 363 9.05 -20.86 -15.92
N ASN A 364 8.52 -20.33 -17.03
CA ASN A 364 8.73 -18.96 -17.46
C ASN A 364 7.75 -18.01 -16.75
N ASN A 365 6.46 -18.37 -16.74
CA ASN A 365 5.40 -17.59 -16.14
C ASN A 365 5.51 -17.51 -14.60
N ARG A 366 5.86 -18.61 -13.92
CA ARG A 366 5.98 -18.62 -12.45
C ARG A 366 7.33 -18.14 -11.95
N GLY A 367 8.33 -18.09 -12.83
CA GLY A 367 9.67 -17.61 -12.53
C GLY A 367 9.83 -16.10 -12.67
N HIS A 368 8.79 -15.38 -13.14
CA HIS A 368 8.84 -13.95 -13.48
C HIS A 368 10.04 -13.58 -14.37
N LYS A 369 10.52 -14.53 -15.17
CA LYS A 369 11.82 -14.40 -15.86
C LYS A 369 11.80 -13.38 -17.00
N PHE A 370 10.61 -13.02 -17.45
CA PHE A 370 10.36 -12.17 -18.62
C PHE A 370 9.25 -11.12 -18.37
N GLU A 371 8.85 -10.88 -17.11
CA GLU A 371 7.80 -9.93 -16.71
C GLU A 371 8.32 -8.55 -16.28
#